data_AF-Q81VD1-F1
#
_entry.id   AF-Q81VD1-F1
#
_cell.length_a   1.000
_cell.length_b   1.000
_cell.length_c   1.000
_cell.angle_alpha   90.00
_cell.angle_beta   90.00
_cell.angle_gamma   90.00
#
_symmetry.space_group_name_H-M   'P 1'
#
loop_
_entity.id
_entity.type
_entity.pdbx_description
1 polymer ?
#
loop_
_entity_poly.entity_id
_entity_poly.type
_entity_poly.pdbx_seq_one_letter_code
_entity_poly.pdbx_strand_id
1 'polypeptide(L)'
;MANHYLDYTNDIDKEKWQSSYVRKGIDEIQDTLLIKNTIPNVSSVVFKNIDIKTTAKQLEKFKIASDWFFYVSILKEGNIYFNPKPLNYHRRHKNSVTRAEDSYSHYSEVVQMQNFIKETFTIDDISKKKMYAYRKYLKAYLKV
;
A
#
# COMPACT_ATOMS: atom_id res chain seq x y z
N MET A 1 17.03 7.65 -11.93
CA MET A 1 16.12 7.91 -10.79
C MET A 1 14.71 7.96 -11.35
N ALA A 2 13.73 7.33 -10.70
CA ALA A 2 12.33 7.53 -11.09
C ALA A 2 11.85 8.81 -10.40
N ASN A 3 11.40 9.80 -11.18
CA ASN A 3 10.96 11.10 -10.63
C ASN A 3 9.58 11.01 -9.93
N HIS A 4 8.83 9.94 -10.19
CA HIS A 4 7.50 9.69 -9.64
C HIS A 4 7.18 8.19 -9.63
N TYR A 5 6.14 7.80 -8.88
CA TYR A 5 5.69 6.42 -8.73
C TYR A 5 4.55 6.02 -9.70
N LEU A 6 4.25 6.82 -10.72
CA LEU A 6 3.13 6.57 -11.64
C LEU A 6 3.16 5.19 -12.29
N ASP A 7 4.33 4.68 -12.70
CA ASP A 7 4.45 3.32 -13.26
C ASP A 7 3.99 2.24 -12.27
N TYR A 8 4.12 2.51 -10.97
CA TYR A 8 3.69 1.61 -9.90
C TYR A 8 2.19 1.75 -9.59
N THR A 9 1.52 2.86 -9.90
CA THR A 9 0.12 3.10 -9.50
C THR A 9 -0.87 3.17 -10.66
N ASN A 10 -0.41 3.33 -11.91
CA ASN A 10 -1.24 3.48 -13.11
C ASN A 10 -2.14 2.29 -13.43
N ASP A 11 -1.83 1.09 -12.92
CA ASP A 11 -2.69 -0.09 -13.00
C ASP A 11 -3.91 0.00 -12.07
N ILE A 12 -3.87 0.88 -11.06
CA ILE A 12 -5.01 1.22 -10.20
C ILE A 12 -5.82 2.33 -10.86
N ASP A 13 -5.19 3.47 -11.10
CA ASP A 13 -5.80 4.68 -11.66
C ASP A 13 -4.71 5.56 -12.27
N LYS A 14 -4.93 6.02 -13.51
CA LYS A 14 -3.95 6.83 -14.25
C LYS A 14 -3.99 8.31 -13.88
N GLU A 15 -5.11 8.81 -13.38
CA GLU A 15 -5.37 10.23 -13.16
C GLU A 15 -5.24 10.61 -11.68
N LYS A 16 -5.57 9.70 -10.76
CA LYS A 16 -5.64 9.96 -9.32
C LYS A 16 -4.39 10.64 -8.73
N TRP A 17 -3.20 10.24 -9.15
CA TRP A 17 -1.93 10.79 -8.63
C TRP A 17 -1.31 11.90 -9.50
N GLN A 18 -2.04 12.40 -10.51
CA GLN A 18 -1.57 13.52 -11.32
C GLN A 18 -1.85 14.88 -10.65
N SER A 19 -2.83 14.96 -9.75
CA SER A 19 -3.19 16.16 -9.01
C SER A 19 -3.31 15.92 -7.51
N SER A 20 -3.19 16.97 -6.70
CA SER A 20 -3.42 16.85 -5.26
C SER A 20 -4.88 16.53 -4.95
N TYR A 21 -5.13 15.72 -3.93
CA TYR A 21 -6.48 15.40 -3.47
C TYR A 21 -6.55 15.27 -1.95
N VAL A 22 -7.74 15.51 -1.40
CA VAL A 22 -8.13 15.11 -0.05
C VAL A 22 -9.19 14.02 -0.19
N ARG A 23 -9.06 12.93 0.56
CA ARG A 23 -10.01 11.82 0.49
C ARG A 23 -10.26 11.19 1.85
N LYS A 24 -11.46 10.66 2.06
CA LYS A 24 -11.74 9.87 3.26
C LYS A 24 -10.85 8.63 3.25
N GLY A 25 -10.29 8.31 4.42
CA GLY A 25 -9.38 7.17 4.52
C GLY A 25 -10.07 5.85 4.22
N ILE A 26 -11.35 5.69 4.58
CA ILE A 26 -12.15 4.52 4.19
C ILE A 26 -12.20 4.31 2.68
N ASP A 27 -12.39 5.39 1.92
CA ASP A 27 -12.49 5.30 0.47
C ASP A 27 -11.12 4.96 -0.12
N GLU A 28 -10.03 5.51 0.44
CA GLU A 28 -8.64 5.17 0.08
C GLU A 28 -8.29 3.71 0.40
N ILE A 29 -8.81 3.18 1.50
CA ILE A 29 -8.61 1.79 1.86
C ILE A 29 -9.30 0.87 0.84
N GLN A 30 -10.55 1.15 0.51
CA GLN A 30 -11.41 0.22 -0.23
C GLN A 30 -11.00 0.02 -1.69
N ASP A 31 -10.55 1.08 -2.39
CA ASP A 31 -10.27 1.02 -3.83
C ASP A 31 -8.79 1.15 -4.20
N THR A 32 -7.93 1.51 -3.23
CA THR A 32 -6.53 1.84 -3.48
C THR A 32 -5.63 0.95 -2.63
N LEU A 33 -5.62 1.13 -1.31
CA LEU A 33 -4.81 0.31 -0.40
C LEU A 33 -5.31 -1.12 -0.30
N LEU A 34 -6.51 -1.48 -0.79
CA LEU A 34 -6.90 -2.87 -0.98
C LEU A 34 -6.03 -3.56 -2.02
N ILE A 35 -5.61 -2.85 -3.08
CA ILE A 35 -4.94 -3.46 -4.22
C ILE A 35 -3.48 -3.73 -3.88
N LYS A 36 -2.78 -2.72 -3.37
CA LYS A 36 -1.38 -2.80 -2.90
C LYS A 36 -1.05 -1.57 -2.06
N ASN A 37 0.09 -1.61 -1.37
CA ASN A 37 0.59 -0.43 -0.66
C ASN A 37 1.00 0.66 -1.67
N THR A 38 0.14 1.66 -1.88
CA THR A 38 0.39 2.80 -2.77
C THR A 38 1.25 3.90 -2.15
N ILE A 39 1.71 3.71 -0.91
CA ILE A 39 2.60 4.63 -0.19
C ILE A 39 3.92 3.86 0.08
N PRO A 40 4.75 3.62 -0.94
CA PRO A 40 5.89 2.69 -0.86
C PRO A 40 7.09 3.24 -0.07
N ASN A 41 6.99 4.44 0.51
CA ASN A 41 8.08 5.06 1.25
C ASN A 41 7.52 5.82 2.45
N VAL A 42 7.71 5.28 3.66
CA VAL A 42 7.27 5.92 4.91
C VAL A 42 7.82 7.34 5.07
N SER A 43 9.03 7.61 4.59
CA SER A 43 9.63 8.96 4.70
C SER A 43 8.96 10.03 3.83
N SER A 44 8.02 9.67 2.95
CA SER A 44 7.19 10.64 2.22
C SER A 44 5.90 11.02 2.94
N VAL A 45 5.66 10.51 4.15
CA VAL A 45 4.40 10.69 4.89
C VAL A 45 4.61 11.57 6.11
N VAL A 46 3.71 12.53 6.31
CA VAL A 46 3.60 13.29 7.56
C VAL A 46 2.30 12.89 8.24
N PHE A 47 2.39 12.47 9.50
CA PHE A 47 1.24 12.09 10.30
C PHE A 47 0.84 13.24 11.22
N LYS A 48 -0.46 13.51 11.30
CA LYS A 48 -0.99 14.30 12.41
C LYS A 48 -0.73 13.53 13.72
N ASN A 49 -0.57 14.21 14.84
CA ASN A 49 -0.35 13.54 16.13
C ASN A 49 -1.50 12.55 16.41
N ILE A 50 -1.16 11.25 16.45
CA ILE A 50 -2.09 10.12 16.56
C ILE A 50 -1.66 9.22 17.72
N ASP A 51 -2.62 8.69 18.48
CA ASP A 51 -2.32 7.67 19.48
C ASP A 51 -2.17 6.30 18.78
N ILE A 52 -0.95 5.76 18.80
CA ILE A 52 -0.60 4.51 18.12
C ILE A 52 -0.52 3.32 19.08
N LYS A 53 -0.82 3.49 20.38
CA LYS A 53 -0.58 2.43 21.40
C LYS A 53 -1.31 1.12 21.08
N THR A 54 -2.52 1.20 20.55
CA THR A 54 -3.32 0.04 20.16
C THR A 54 -2.81 -0.60 18.87
N THR A 55 -2.46 0.21 17.86
CA THR A 55 -1.93 -0.25 16.57
C THR A 55 -0.53 -0.87 16.71
N ALA A 56 0.32 -0.32 17.57
CA ALA A 56 1.71 -0.75 17.73
C ALA A 56 1.85 -2.25 18.06
N LYS A 57 0.97 -2.77 18.92
CA LYS A 57 0.97 -4.21 19.30
C LYS A 57 0.61 -5.13 18.13
N GLN A 58 -0.08 -4.63 17.11
CA GLN A 58 -0.49 -5.43 15.96
C GLN A 58 0.55 -5.39 14.82
N LEU A 59 1.42 -4.38 14.79
CA LEU A 59 2.49 -4.24 13.79
C LEU A 59 3.51 -5.38 13.85
N GLU A 60 3.74 -5.98 15.02
CA GLU A 60 4.67 -7.09 15.22
C GLU A 60 4.30 -8.35 14.41
N LYS A 61 3.07 -8.43 13.90
CA LYS A 61 2.58 -9.56 13.10
C LYS A 61 3.01 -9.52 11.63
N PHE A 62 3.50 -8.38 11.15
CA PHE A 62 3.90 -8.19 9.75
C PHE A 62 5.40 -7.87 9.68
N LYS A 63 6.15 -8.58 8.82
CA LYS A 63 7.59 -8.29 8.63
C LYS A 63 7.84 -7.36 7.45
N ILE A 64 7.00 -7.43 6.42
CA ILE A 64 7.12 -6.70 5.15
C ILE A 64 5.98 -5.68 5.00
N ALA A 65 4.75 -6.03 5.36
CA ALA A 65 3.57 -5.19 5.17
C ALA A 65 3.19 -4.33 6.40
N SER A 66 4.13 -4.09 7.33
CA SER A 66 3.86 -3.37 8.58
C SER A 66 3.48 -1.90 8.36
N ASP A 67 4.11 -1.23 7.39
CA ASP A 67 3.77 0.14 6.99
C ASP A 67 2.35 0.21 6.39
N TRP A 68 2.00 -0.74 5.52
CA TRP A 68 0.69 -0.84 4.90
C TRP A 68 -0.41 -1.08 5.95
N PHE A 69 -0.17 -1.99 6.88
CA PHE A 69 -1.08 -2.22 8.00
C PHE A 69 -1.26 -0.95 8.86
N PHE A 70 -0.15 -0.25 9.15
CA PHE A 70 -0.20 1.01 9.87
C PHE A 70 -1.06 2.05 9.14
N TYR A 71 -0.87 2.22 7.83
CA TYR A 71 -1.66 3.16 7.03
C TYR A 71 -3.16 2.83 7.05
N VAL A 72 -3.52 1.56 6.86
CA VAL A 72 -4.93 1.13 6.93
C VAL A 72 -5.51 1.38 8.32
N SER A 73 -4.73 1.14 9.38
CA SER A 73 -5.19 1.34 10.77
C SER A 73 -5.53 2.81 11.06
N ILE A 74 -4.67 3.74 10.65
CA ILE A 74 -4.88 5.18 10.90
C ILE A 74 -5.92 5.78 9.95
N LEU A 75 -6.01 5.29 8.70
CA LEU A 75 -6.97 5.79 7.72
C LEU A 75 -8.39 5.28 7.96
N LYS A 76 -8.56 4.22 8.75
CA LYS A 76 -9.88 3.76 9.18
C LYS A 76 -10.68 4.87 9.88
N GLU A 77 -10.00 5.75 10.59
CA GLU A 77 -10.59 6.86 11.36
C GLU A 77 -10.16 8.25 10.84
N GLY A 78 -9.38 8.29 9.77
CA GLY A 78 -8.73 9.49 9.26
C GLY A 78 -9.01 9.78 7.79
N ASN A 79 -8.40 10.86 7.31
CA ASN A 79 -8.39 11.25 5.89
C ASN A 79 -6.96 11.25 5.38
N ILE A 80 -6.81 11.13 4.06
CA ILE A 80 -5.51 11.27 3.38
C ILE A 80 -5.50 12.55 2.54
N TYR A 81 -4.35 13.21 2.52
CA TYR A 81 -4.03 14.24 1.54
C TYR A 81 -2.81 13.79 0.72
N PHE A 82 -2.92 13.87 -0.60
CA PHE A 82 -1.82 13.59 -1.52
C PHE A 82 -1.35 14.90 -2.18
N ASN A 83 -0.03 15.04 -2.32
CA ASN A 83 0.63 16.12 -3.04
C ASN A 83 1.54 15.52 -4.13
N PRO A 84 1.34 15.85 -5.42
CA PRO A 84 2.15 15.28 -6.51
C PRO A 84 3.58 15.85 -6.57
N LYS A 85 3.91 16.88 -5.79
CA LYS A 85 5.26 17.45 -5.77
C LYS A 85 6.26 16.45 -5.18
N PRO A 86 7.40 16.18 -5.84
CA PRO A 86 8.42 15.27 -5.33
C PRO A 86 9.24 15.95 -4.21
N LEU A 87 8.73 15.89 -2.98
CA LEU A 87 9.32 16.57 -1.82
C LEU A 87 10.33 15.71 -1.03
N ASN A 88 10.54 14.45 -1.44
CA ASN A 88 11.45 13.51 -0.78
C ASN A 88 12.35 12.78 -1.80
N TYR A 89 13.60 12.52 -1.42
CA TYR A 89 14.52 11.71 -2.23
C TYR A 89 14.58 10.28 -1.70
N HIS A 90 13.98 9.34 -2.42
CA HIS A 90 14.01 7.93 -2.06
C HIS A 90 15.14 7.19 -2.79
N ARG A 91 16.11 6.65 -2.05
CA ARG A 91 17.20 5.83 -2.60
C ARG A 91 16.67 4.43 -2.93
N ARG A 92 16.59 4.10 -4.23
CA ARG A 92 16.31 2.73 -4.68
C ARG A 92 17.64 2.04 -5.01
N HIS A 93 18.07 1.10 -4.17
CA HIS A 93 19.19 0.23 -4.54
C HIS A 93 18.73 -0.72 -5.67
N LYS A 94 19.43 -0.71 -6.81
CA LYS A 94 19.10 -1.53 -7.99
C LYS A 94 19.21 -3.04 -7.75
N ASN A 95 19.90 -3.45 -6.68
CA ASN A 95 20.16 -4.85 -6.34
C ASN A 95 19.50 -5.18 -5.00
N SER A 96 18.18 -5.38 -4.95
CA SER A 96 17.63 -6.25 -3.91
C SER A 96 17.71 -7.68 -4.44
N VAL A 97 18.73 -8.42 -4.01
CA VAL A 97 18.80 -9.86 -4.27
C VAL A 97 17.79 -10.50 -3.31
N THR A 98 16.52 -10.43 -3.65
CA THR A 98 15.44 -11.03 -2.85
C THR A 98 15.62 -12.55 -2.95
N ARG A 99 15.84 -13.24 -1.82
CA ARG A 99 15.92 -14.70 -1.84
C ARG A 99 14.55 -15.29 -2.21
N ALA A 100 14.51 -16.55 -2.64
CA ALA A 100 13.25 -17.21 -2.98
C ALA A 100 12.29 -17.28 -1.77
N GLU A 101 12.83 -17.53 -0.57
CA GLU A 101 12.08 -17.51 0.70
C GLU A 101 11.48 -16.13 0.99
N ASP A 102 12.25 -15.06 0.76
CA ASP A 102 11.78 -13.68 0.91
C ASP A 102 10.65 -13.36 -0.09
N SER A 103 10.69 -13.95 -1.29
CA SER A 103 9.68 -13.76 -2.33
C SER A 103 8.36 -14.43 -1.98
N TYR A 104 8.38 -15.65 -1.45
CA TYR A 104 7.15 -16.32 -0.99
C TYR A 104 6.56 -15.61 0.23
N SER A 105 7.40 -15.23 1.20
CA SER A 105 6.97 -14.46 2.38
C SER A 105 6.34 -13.12 1.97
N HIS A 106 6.94 -12.41 1.01
CA HIS A 106 6.38 -11.17 0.47
C HIS A 106 5.01 -11.39 -0.17
N TYR A 107 4.86 -12.38 -1.05
CA TYR A 107 3.56 -12.69 -1.66
C TYR A 107 2.50 -13.04 -0.59
N SER A 108 2.88 -13.85 0.39
CA SER A 108 1.99 -14.27 1.49
C SER A 108 1.50 -13.09 2.32
N GLU A 109 2.41 -12.18 2.72
CA GLU A 109 2.04 -10.99 3.49
C GLU A 109 1.14 -10.03 2.69
N VAL A 110 1.39 -9.85 1.40
CA VAL A 110 0.49 -9.07 0.53
C VAL A 110 -0.90 -9.70 0.50
N VAL A 111 -1.01 -11.01 0.29
CA VAL A 111 -2.31 -11.71 0.26
C VAL A 111 -3.02 -11.61 1.61
N GLN A 112 -2.29 -11.76 2.72
CA GLN A 112 -2.81 -11.63 4.07
C GLN A 112 -3.37 -10.22 4.31
N MET A 113 -2.63 -9.18 3.94
CA MET A 113 -3.08 -7.79 4.10
C MET A 113 -4.34 -7.50 3.27
N GLN A 114 -4.36 -7.96 2.03
CA GLN A 114 -5.52 -7.83 1.15
C GLN A 114 -6.77 -8.55 1.70
N ASN A 115 -6.60 -9.76 2.25
CA ASN A 115 -7.70 -10.49 2.89
C ASN A 115 -8.20 -9.73 4.12
N PHE A 116 -7.29 -9.25 4.97
CA PHE A 116 -7.64 -8.44 6.15
C PHE A 116 -8.50 -7.22 5.76
N ILE A 117 -8.10 -6.45 4.73
CA ILE A 117 -8.89 -5.30 4.25
C ILE A 117 -10.25 -5.77 3.71
N LYS A 118 -10.26 -6.79 2.85
CA LYS A 118 -11.49 -7.31 2.24
C LYS A 118 -12.49 -7.83 3.28
N GLU A 119 -12.03 -8.38 4.39
CA GLU A 119 -12.87 -8.88 5.49
C GLU A 119 -13.32 -7.76 6.43
N THR A 120 -12.53 -6.68 6.54
CA THR A 120 -12.82 -5.56 7.45
C THR A 120 -13.75 -4.51 6.84
N PHE A 121 -13.75 -4.35 5.52
CA PHE A 121 -14.45 -3.27 4.82
C PHE A 121 -15.39 -3.81 3.73
N THR A 122 -16.45 -3.05 3.43
CA THR A 122 -17.31 -3.33 2.27
C THR A 122 -16.58 -2.95 0.99
N ILE A 123 -16.24 -3.94 0.16
CA ILE A 123 -15.50 -3.73 -1.09
C ILE A 123 -16.42 -3.96 -2.30
N ASP A 124 -16.35 -3.06 -3.28
CA ASP A 124 -17.02 -3.21 -4.58
C ASP A 124 -16.32 -4.23 -5.50
N ASP A 125 -17.02 -4.71 -6.53
CA ASP A 125 -16.50 -5.79 -7.37
C ASP A 125 -15.38 -5.33 -8.33
N ILE A 126 -15.32 -4.05 -8.69
CA ILE A 126 -14.25 -3.50 -9.52
C ILE A 126 -12.94 -3.53 -8.73
N SER A 127 -12.96 -3.07 -7.49
CA SER A 127 -11.80 -3.08 -6.59
C SER A 127 -11.33 -4.50 -6.27
N LYS A 128 -12.25 -5.46 -6.03
CA LYS A 128 -11.90 -6.88 -5.88
C LYS A 128 -11.22 -7.43 -7.13
N LYS A 129 -11.73 -7.11 -8.33
CA LYS A 129 -11.15 -7.57 -9.59
C LYS A 129 -9.72 -7.06 -9.75
N LYS A 130 -9.45 -5.80 -9.43
CA LYS A 130 -8.10 -5.21 -9.44
C LYS A 130 -7.17 -5.89 -8.41
N MET A 131 -7.65 -6.14 -7.19
CA MET A 131 -6.92 -6.86 -6.15
C MET A 131 -6.49 -8.27 -6.61
N TYR A 132 -7.39 -9.06 -7.18
CA TYR A 132 -7.06 -10.40 -7.70
C TYR A 132 -6.14 -10.35 -8.92
N ALA A 133 -6.29 -9.35 -9.80
CA ALA A 133 -5.37 -9.14 -10.91
C ALA A 133 -3.95 -8.84 -10.40
N TYR A 134 -3.83 -8.00 -9.37
CA TYR A 134 -2.54 -7.71 -8.72
C TYR A 134 -1.91 -8.95 -8.08
N ARG A 135 -2.69 -9.84 -7.43
CA ARG A 135 -2.16 -11.12 -6.92
C ARG A 135 -1.51 -11.95 -8.03
N LYS A 136 -2.19 -12.09 -9.18
CA LYS A 136 -1.66 -12.84 -10.33
C LYS A 136 -0.37 -12.23 -10.86
N TYR A 137 -0.37 -10.90 -11.02
CA TYR A 137 0.82 -10.15 -11.44
C TYR A 137 1.98 -10.34 -10.46
N LEU A 138 1.74 -10.13 -9.17
CA LEU A 138 2.78 -10.19 -8.15
C LEU A 138 3.35 -11.60 -8.01
N LYS A 139 2.51 -12.63 -8.07
CA LYS A 139 2.93 -14.03 -8.07
C LYS A 139 3.90 -14.33 -9.22
N ALA A 140 3.55 -13.90 -10.44
CA ALA A 140 4.42 -14.05 -11.60
C ALA A 140 5.73 -13.23 -11.48
N TYR A 141 5.64 -12.00 -10.98
CA TYR A 141 6.80 -11.12 -10.78
C TYR A 141 7.79 -11.69 -9.76
N LEU A 142 7.29 -12.26 -8.67
CA LEU A 142 8.09 -12.88 -7.60
C LEU A 142 8.52 -14.33 -7.93
N LYS A 143 8.02 -14.92 -9.01
CA LYS A 143 8.30 -16.30 -9.45
C LYS A 143 7.95 -17.34 -8.37
N VAL A 144 6.80 -17.19 -7.72
CA VAL A 144 6.25 -18.10 -6.69
C VAL A 144 4.88 -18.67 -7.06
#